data_AF-A0A1W9PA79-F1
#
_entry.id   AF-A0A1W9PA79-F1
#
_cell.length_a   1.000
_cell.length_b   1.000
_cell.length_c   1.000
_cell.angle_alpha   90.00
_cell.angle_beta   90.00
_cell.angle_gamma   90.00
#
_symmetry.space_group_name_H-M   'P 1'
#
loop_
_entity.id
_entity.type
_entity.pdbx_description
1 polymer ?
#
loop_
_entity_poly.entity_id
_entity_poly.type
_entity_poly.pdbx_seq_one_letter_code
_entity_poly.pdbx_strand_id
1 'polypeptide(L)'
;MVGVWFCKMIKPKSIKMELEKIRELFPITKNKIYLNHASTGPLTTKARKAMEELLDVYEFEGDVKKETLEEAEEETRQLSALLLGAEPGEIAVSKNTSQGLIIPMNALEWKKGDNVILIKGGFPANIYPWVYNLPDVEKRFVELEKNEVFYKKLEKVIDKKTKAVSVDWVDFLTGRRINLEKLGEVCRSKNILLFVDGIQGLGVVDIQ
;
A
#
# COMPACT_ATOMS: atom_id res chain seq x y z
N MET A 1 -13.35 21.40 11.54
CA MET A 1 -13.28 20.75 12.87
C MET A 1 -11.87 20.18 12.98
N VAL A 2 -11.04 20.69 13.89
CA VAL A 2 -9.61 20.34 13.98
C VAL A 2 -9.51 19.14 14.91
N GLY A 3 -9.25 17.95 14.37
CA GLY A 3 -9.04 16.72 15.14
C GLY A 3 -7.54 16.45 15.25
N VAL A 4 -6.99 16.60 16.45
CA VAL A 4 -5.63 16.13 16.79
C VAL A 4 -5.74 14.63 17.05
N TRP A 5 -5.19 13.80 16.16
CA TRP A 5 -5.17 12.35 16.32
C TRP A 5 -3.97 11.94 17.19
N PHE A 6 -4.24 11.57 18.43
CA PHE A 6 -3.27 10.84 19.24
C PHE A 6 -3.35 9.35 18.89
N CYS A 7 -2.43 8.88 18.05
CA CYS A 7 -2.14 7.46 17.96
C CYS A 7 -1.57 7.01 19.31
N LYS A 8 -2.32 6.22 20.07
CA LYS A 8 -1.80 5.60 21.30
C LYS A 8 -0.69 4.64 20.91
N MET A 9 0.56 5.01 21.20
CA MET A 9 1.70 4.09 21.13
C MET A 9 1.37 2.83 21.95
N ILE A 10 1.19 1.70 21.28
CA ILE A 10 1.20 0.39 21.93
C ILE A 10 2.63 0.18 22.41
N LYS A 11 2.90 0.42 23.70
CA LYS A 11 4.19 0.06 24.30
C LYS A 11 4.29 -1.47 24.33
N PRO A 12 5.28 -2.09 23.68
CA PRO A 12 5.38 -3.53 23.70
C PRO A 12 5.80 -4.00 25.10
N LYS A 13 4.94 -4.80 25.75
CA LYS A 13 5.33 -5.60 26.93
C LYS A 13 6.16 -6.78 26.44
N SER A 14 7.35 -7.00 27.00
CA SER A 14 8.12 -8.26 26.87
C SER A 14 8.20 -8.84 25.43
N ILE A 15 8.83 -8.10 24.51
CA ILE A 15 8.98 -8.42 23.08
C ILE A 15 9.45 -9.87 22.81
N LYS A 16 10.31 -10.45 23.65
CA LYS A 16 10.96 -11.73 23.36
C LYS A 16 10.01 -12.95 23.40
N MET A 17 9.18 -13.04 24.44
CA MET A 17 8.20 -14.14 24.58
C MET A 17 7.04 -14.01 23.58
N GLU A 18 6.74 -12.79 23.14
CA GLU A 18 5.74 -12.51 22.12
C GLU A 18 6.26 -12.91 20.72
N LEU A 19 7.54 -12.65 20.43
CA LEU A 19 8.17 -13.04 19.16
C LEU A 19 8.25 -14.55 18.96
N GLU A 20 8.55 -15.34 20.00
CA GLU A 20 8.58 -16.80 19.87
C GLU A 20 7.20 -17.35 19.49
N LYS A 21 6.14 -16.87 20.15
CA LYS A 21 4.75 -17.23 19.82
C LYS A 21 4.35 -16.79 18.40
N ILE A 22 4.79 -15.61 17.96
CA ILE A 22 4.55 -15.15 16.59
C ILE A 22 5.28 -16.06 15.60
N ARG A 23 6.53 -16.44 15.88
CA ARG A 23 7.33 -17.33 15.00
C ARG A 23 6.70 -18.71 14.85
N GLU A 24 6.02 -19.22 15.88
CA GLU A 24 5.26 -20.47 15.79
C GLU A 24 4.15 -20.44 14.74
N LEU A 25 3.59 -19.26 14.45
CA LEU A 25 2.61 -19.08 13.36
C LEU A 25 3.23 -19.21 11.96
N PHE A 26 4.56 -19.25 11.85
CA PHE A 26 5.30 -19.38 10.59
C PHE A 26 6.23 -20.60 10.61
N PRO A 27 5.76 -21.79 10.22
CA PRO A 27 6.53 -23.04 10.32
C PRO A 27 7.87 -23.02 9.58
N ILE A 28 8.01 -22.20 8.53
CA ILE A 28 9.26 -22.03 7.78
C ILE A 28 10.43 -21.64 8.70
N THR A 29 10.17 -20.94 9.80
CA THR A 29 11.18 -20.45 10.74
C THR A 29 11.88 -21.56 11.51
N LYS A 30 11.32 -22.78 11.54
CA LYS A 30 11.93 -23.98 12.13
C LYS A 30 12.99 -24.60 11.22
N ASN A 31 12.86 -24.40 9.91
CA ASN A 31 13.63 -25.13 8.90
C ASN A 31 14.58 -24.23 8.11
N LYS A 32 14.34 -22.91 8.06
CA LYS A 32 15.10 -21.97 7.23
C LYS A 32 15.24 -20.60 7.90
N ILE A 33 16.35 -19.93 7.59
CA ILE A 33 16.50 -18.49 7.78
C ILE A 33 15.95 -17.81 6.52
N TYR A 34 14.70 -17.33 6.59
CA TYR A 34 14.02 -16.72 5.45
C TYR A 34 14.30 -15.22 5.38
N LEU A 35 15.05 -14.77 4.37
CA LEU A 35 15.45 -13.36 4.20
C LEU A 35 14.83 -12.71 2.96
N ASN A 36 13.75 -13.28 2.41
CA ASN A 36 13.09 -12.79 1.19
C ASN A 36 11.71 -12.15 1.44
N HIS A 37 11.51 -11.58 2.64
CA HIS A 37 10.23 -11.01 3.07
C HIS A 37 9.75 -9.85 2.18
N ALA A 38 10.67 -9.08 1.58
CA ALA A 38 10.35 -8.00 0.65
C ALA A 38 9.75 -8.50 -0.67
N SER A 39 10.02 -9.75 -1.07
CA SER A 39 9.41 -10.36 -2.26
C SER A 39 8.07 -11.00 -1.93
N THR A 40 8.06 -11.89 -0.94
CA THR A 40 6.85 -12.65 -0.58
C THR A 40 6.92 -13.04 0.89
N GLY A 41 5.87 -12.74 1.65
CA GLY A 41 5.78 -13.18 3.04
C GLY A 41 5.47 -14.68 3.14
N PRO A 42 6.03 -15.40 4.13
CA PRO A 42 5.59 -16.76 4.41
C PRO A 42 4.13 -16.77 4.90
N LEU A 43 3.35 -17.78 4.50
CA LEU A 43 1.96 -17.93 4.93
C LEU A 43 1.88 -18.29 6.42
N THR A 44 0.98 -17.63 7.16
CA THR A 44 0.71 -17.98 8.56
C THR A 44 -0.10 -19.26 8.66
N THR A 45 0.02 -20.00 9.75
CA THR A 45 -0.86 -21.15 10.05
C THR A 45 -2.34 -20.75 10.12
N LYS A 46 -2.64 -19.53 10.59
CA LYS A 46 -4.01 -19.00 10.65
C LYS A 46 -4.60 -18.76 9.27
N ALA A 47 -3.86 -18.10 8.38
CA ALA A 47 -4.32 -17.84 7.02
C ALA A 47 -4.45 -19.15 6.22
N ARG A 48 -3.50 -20.08 6.41
CA ARG A 48 -3.61 -21.43 5.83
C ARG A 48 -4.90 -22.12 6.27
N LYS A 49 -5.20 -22.11 7.57
CA LYS A 49 -6.41 -22.75 8.11
C LYS A 49 -7.68 -22.13 7.51
N ALA A 50 -7.77 -20.81 7.42
CA ALA A 50 -8.92 -20.15 6.81
C ALA A 50 -9.09 -20.49 5.31
N MET A 51 -7.98 -20.65 4.58
CA MET A 51 -8.02 -21.12 3.19
C MET A 51 -8.50 -22.58 3.10
N GLU A 52 -8.03 -23.46 3.99
CA GLU A 52 -8.48 -24.86 4.06
C GLU A 52 -9.98 -24.95 4.37
N GLU A 53 -10.47 -24.18 5.33
CA GLU A 53 -11.91 -24.11 5.66
C GLU A 53 -12.76 -23.65 4.46
N LEU A 54 -12.28 -22.67 3.68
CA LEU A 54 -12.97 -22.23 2.46
C LEU A 54 -12.99 -23.33 1.38
N LEU A 55 -11.90 -24.09 1.23
CA LEU A 55 -11.83 -25.20 0.29
C LEU A 55 -12.80 -26.32 0.68
N ASP A 56 -12.91 -26.64 1.96
CA ASP A 56 -13.87 -27.63 2.47
C ASP A 56 -15.32 -27.24 2.14
N VAL A 57 -15.68 -25.96 2.26
CA VAL A 57 -17.02 -25.48 1.88
C VAL A 57 -17.27 -25.73 0.39
N TYR A 58 -16.33 -25.39 -0.49
CA TYR A 58 -16.50 -25.66 -1.93
C TYR A 58 -16.53 -27.15 -2.26
N GLU A 59 -15.76 -27.99 -1.56
CA GLU A 59 -15.72 -29.43 -1.81
C GLU A 59 -17.00 -30.15 -1.35
N PHE A 60 -17.51 -29.81 -0.16
CA PHE A 60 -18.62 -30.54 0.46
C PHE A 60 -19.99 -29.86 0.31
N GLU A 61 -20.04 -28.55 0.11
CA GLU A 61 -21.28 -27.78 -0.05
C GLU A 61 -21.47 -27.22 -1.47
N GLY A 62 -20.41 -27.20 -2.29
CA GLY A 62 -20.43 -26.80 -3.70
C GLY A 62 -20.34 -25.29 -3.96
N ASP A 63 -20.81 -24.46 -3.03
CA ASP A 63 -20.69 -23.00 -3.09
C ASP A 63 -20.75 -22.38 -1.69
N VAL A 64 -20.21 -21.17 -1.54
CA VAL A 64 -20.25 -20.40 -0.29
C VAL A 64 -21.53 -19.57 -0.27
N LYS A 65 -22.21 -19.56 0.87
CA LYS A 65 -23.39 -18.70 1.07
C LYS A 65 -23.01 -17.23 0.86
N LYS A 66 -23.87 -16.51 0.16
CA LYS A 66 -23.66 -15.10 -0.16
C LYS A 66 -23.44 -14.26 1.10
N GLU A 67 -24.22 -14.48 2.14
CA GLU A 67 -24.13 -13.76 3.41
C GLU A 67 -22.77 -13.94 4.07
N THR A 68 -22.21 -15.16 4.01
CA THR A 68 -20.88 -15.46 4.55
C THR A 68 -19.77 -14.73 3.79
N LEU A 69 -19.89 -14.58 2.46
CA LEU A 69 -18.96 -13.79 1.68
C LEU A 69 -19.06 -12.29 1.99
N GLU A 70 -20.28 -11.76 2.10
CA GLU A 70 -20.52 -10.36 2.44
C GLU A 70 -19.98 -10.01 3.85
N GLU A 71 -20.20 -10.89 4.83
CA GLU A 71 -19.64 -10.76 6.18
C GLU A 71 -18.11 -10.76 6.17
N ALA A 72 -17.48 -11.70 5.44
CA ALA A 72 -16.03 -11.78 5.33
C ALA A 72 -15.42 -10.56 4.63
N GLU A 73 -16.09 -10.04 3.60
CA GLU A 73 -15.67 -8.81 2.92
C GLU A 73 -15.75 -7.59 3.85
N GLU A 74 -16.83 -7.46 4.62
CA GLU A 74 -17.01 -6.35 5.54
C GLU A 74 -16.03 -6.40 6.71
N GLU A 75 -15.80 -7.59 7.30
CA GLU A 75 -14.76 -7.78 8.30
C GLU A 75 -13.37 -7.41 7.74
N THR A 76 -13.08 -7.84 6.51
CA THR A 76 -11.83 -7.49 5.82
C THR A 76 -11.67 -5.98 5.65
N ARG A 77 -12.74 -5.26 5.26
CA ARG A 77 -12.74 -3.79 5.17
C ARG A 77 -12.44 -3.14 6.52
N GLN A 78 -13.12 -3.59 7.59
CA GLN A 78 -12.95 -3.03 8.93
C GLN A 78 -11.53 -3.23 9.47
N LEU A 79 -10.97 -4.43 9.35
CA LEU A 79 -9.61 -4.73 9.79
C LEU A 79 -8.57 -3.97 8.97
N SER A 80 -8.79 -3.82 7.66
CA SER A 80 -7.90 -3.04 6.79
C SER A 80 -7.94 -1.55 7.10
N ALA A 81 -9.13 -1.00 7.36
CA ALA A 81 -9.33 0.37 7.83
C ALA A 81 -8.59 0.64 9.14
N LEU A 82 -8.66 -0.28 10.11
CA LEU A 82 -7.91 -0.19 11.36
C LEU A 82 -6.39 -0.16 11.12
N LEU A 83 -5.88 -1.01 10.23
CA LEU A 83 -4.46 -1.04 9.89
C LEU A 83 -4.00 0.26 9.22
N LEU A 84 -4.85 0.86 8.40
CA LEU A 84 -4.56 2.07 7.61
C LEU A 84 -4.85 3.38 8.34
N GLY A 85 -5.60 3.33 9.45
CA GLY A 85 -6.15 4.53 10.10
C GLY A 85 -7.21 5.24 9.25
N ALA A 86 -7.97 4.48 8.47
CA ALA A 86 -9.02 4.95 7.55
C ALA A 86 -10.42 4.52 8.03
N GLU A 87 -11.46 4.98 7.35
CA GLU A 87 -12.83 4.48 7.55
C GLU A 87 -13.10 3.25 6.65
N PRO A 88 -13.94 2.28 7.06
CA PRO A 88 -14.24 1.09 6.25
C PRO A 88 -14.78 1.41 4.84
N GLY A 89 -15.53 2.50 4.70
CA GLY A 89 -16.06 2.99 3.42
C GLY A 89 -14.99 3.55 2.47
N GLU A 90 -13.77 3.77 2.94
CA GLU A 90 -12.62 4.19 2.13
C GLU A 90 -11.81 2.99 1.62
N ILE A 91 -12.18 1.75 1.99
CA ILE A 91 -11.46 0.54 1.64
C ILE A 91 -12.10 -0.21 0.48
N ALA A 92 -11.36 -0.31 -0.62
CA ALA A 92 -11.69 -1.22 -1.73
C ALA A 92 -10.77 -2.45 -1.70
N VAL A 93 -11.37 -3.64 -1.70
CA VAL A 93 -10.62 -4.91 -1.78
C VAL A 93 -10.28 -5.18 -3.25
N SER A 94 -9.00 -5.47 -3.52
CA SER A 94 -8.51 -5.79 -4.86
C SER A 94 -7.58 -7.00 -4.82
N LYS A 95 -7.31 -7.62 -5.97
CA LYS A 95 -6.50 -8.84 -6.05
C LYS A 95 -5.05 -8.64 -5.59
N ASN A 96 -4.48 -7.47 -5.86
CA ASN A 96 -3.09 -7.13 -5.58
C ASN A 96 -2.85 -5.62 -5.70
N THR A 97 -1.68 -5.16 -5.23
CA THR A 97 -1.24 -3.77 -5.27
C THR A 97 -1.34 -3.15 -6.67
N SER A 98 -0.93 -3.88 -7.72
CA SER A 98 -0.98 -3.38 -9.09
C SER A 98 -2.40 -3.03 -9.52
N GLN A 99 -3.39 -3.90 -9.23
CA GLN A 99 -4.79 -3.58 -9.50
C GLN A 99 -5.28 -2.40 -8.66
N GLY A 100 -4.89 -2.36 -7.39
CA GLY A 100 -5.20 -1.25 -6.48
C GLY A 100 -4.71 0.11 -6.99
N LEU A 101 -3.61 0.16 -7.76
CA LEU A 101 -3.13 1.37 -8.43
C LEU A 101 -3.82 1.63 -9.77
N ILE A 102 -3.96 0.58 -10.59
CA ILE A 102 -4.50 0.69 -11.96
C ILE A 102 -5.95 1.16 -11.96
N ILE A 103 -6.80 0.64 -11.07
CA ILE A 103 -8.24 0.96 -11.04
C ILE A 103 -8.46 2.47 -10.83
N PRO A 104 -8.00 3.10 -9.74
CA PRO A 104 -8.18 4.53 -9.54
C PRO A 104 -7.44 5.37 -10.59
N MET A 105 -6.27 4.95 -11.07
CA MET A 105 -5.54 5.63 -12.13
C MET A 105 -6.41 5.80 -13.41
N ASN A 106 -7.08 4.74 -13.85
CA ASN A 106 -7.92 4.75 -15.05
C ASN A 106 -9.31 5.36 -14.81
N ALA A 107 -9.78 5.41 -13.55
CA ALA A 107 -11.04 6.04 -13.19
C ALA A 107 -10.99 7.58 -13.26
N LEU A 108 -9.80 8.18 -13.26
CA LEU A 108 -9.63 9.63 -13.37
C LEU A 108 -9.85 10.13 -14.79
N GLU A 109 -10.54 11.27 -14.93
CA GLU A 109 -10.69 11.96 -16.21
C GLU A 109 -9.41 12.75 -16.56
N TRP A 110 -8.53 12.22 -17.41
CA TRP A 110 -7.31 12.92 -17.83
C TRP A 110 -7.59 13.91 -18.96
N LYS A 111 -7.03 15.13 -18.84
CA LYS A 111 -7.18 16.18 -19.85
C LYS A 111 -5.87 16.37 -20.62
N LYS A 112 -5.99 16.88 -21.84
CA LYS A 112 -4.83 17.18 -22.68
C LYS A 112 -3.86 18.12 -21.95
N GLY A 113 -2.60 17.71 -21.91
CA GLY A 113 -1.51 18.43 -21.26
C GLY A 113 -1.40 18.19 -19.75
N ASP A 114 -2.26 17.35 -19.14
CA ASP A 114 -2.05 16.90 -17.77
C ASP A 114 -0.74 16.08 -17.68
N ASN A 115 -0.07 16.18 -16.53
CA ASN A 115 1.12 15.40 -16.23
C ASN A 115 1.01 14.64 -14.91
N VAL A 116 1.74 13.53 -14.83
CA VAL A 116 1.96 12.75 -13.61
C VAL A 116 3.45 12.76 -13.29
N ILE A 117 3.77 12.89 -12.01
CA ILE A 117 5.14 12.76 -11.51
C ILE A 117 5.33 11.36 -10.94
N LEU A 118 6.39 10.68 -11.39
CA LEU A 118 6.77 9.34 -10.99
C LEU A 118 8.19 9.33 -10.39
N ILE A 119 8.49 8.34 -9.56
CA ILE A 119 9.86 8.11 -9.08
C ILE A 119 10.68 7.40 -10.17
N LYS A 120 11.85 7.96 -10.51
CA LYS A 120 12.79 7.34 -11.43
C LYS A 120 13.32 6.05 -10.83
N GLY A 121 13.14 4.93 -11.53
CA GLY A 121 13.53 3.60 -11.04
C GLY A 121 12.59 3.02 -9.99
N GLY A 122 11.42 3.64 -9.78
CA GLY A 122 10.35 3.06 -8.96
C GLY A 122 9.91 1.68 -9.45
N PHE A 123 9.15 0.99 -8.61
CA PHE A 123 8.76 -0.38 -8.89
C PHE A 123 7.95 -0.47 -10.21
N PRO A 124 8.20 -1.48 -11.08
CA PRO A 124 7.56 -1.56 -12.40
C PRO A 124 6.03 -1.47 -12.38
N ALA A 125 5.37 -2.05 -11.36
CA ALA A 125 3.92 -1.98 -11.22
C ALA A 125 3.39 -0.56 -10.97
N ASN A 126 4.24 0.35 -10.49
CA ASN A 126 3.90 1.76 -10.25
C ASN A 126 4.44 2.69 -11.37
N ILE A 127 5.02 2.14 -12.45
CA ILE A 127 5.50 2.92 -13.61
C ILE A 127 4.77 2.52 -14.88
N TYR A 128 4.80 1.23 -15.23
CA TYR A 128 4.32 0.76 -16.52
C TYR A 128 2.84 1.05 -16.79
N PRO A 129 1.93 0.96 -15.80
CA PRO A 129 0.54 1.33 -16.04
C PRO A 129 0.38 2.77 -16.54
N TRP A 130 1.12 3.72 -15.96
CA TRP A 130 1.10 5.12 -16.41
C TRP A 130 1.58 5.26 -17.85
N VAL A 131 2.63 4.52 -18.22
CA VAL A 131 3.22 4.54 -19.57
C VAL A 131 2.27 3.96 -20.61
N TYR A 132 1.71 2.79 -20.36
CA TYR A 132 0.96 2.02 -21.36
C TYR A 132 -0.53 2.34 -21.41
N ASN A 133 -1.17 2.63 -20.26
CA ASN A 133 -2.61 2.89 -20.24
C ASN A 133 -2.95 4.36 -20.51
N LEU A 134 -2.02 5.27 -20.21
CA LEU A 134 -2.23 6.71 -20.35
C LEU A 134 -1.17 7.34 -21.25
N PRO A 135 -0.96 6.87 -22.50
CA PRO A 135 0.15 7.31 -23.34
C PRO A 135 0.20 8.83 -23.58
N ASP A 136 -0.97 9.49 -23.60
CA ASP A 136 -1.11 10.93 -23.86
C ASP A 136 -0.86 11.83 -22.62
N VAL A 137 -0.76 11.25 -21.42
CA VAL A 137 -0.38 11.97 -20.21
C VAL A 137 1.13 12.11 -20.16
N GLU A 138 1.66 13.29 -19.87
CA GLU A 138 3.11 13.50 -19.75
C GLU A 138 3.64 12.85 -18.46
N LYS A 139 4.75 12.11 -18.54
CA LYS A 139 5.41 11.48 -17.38
C LYS A 139 6.64 12.28 -17.03
N ARG A 140 6.68 12.83 -15.82
CA ARG A 140 7.86 13.51 -15.27
C ARG A 140 8.49 12.60 -14.24
N PHE A 141 9.79 12.42 -14.32
CA PHE A 141 10.51 11.55 -13.40
C PHE A 141 11.35 12.36 -12.42
N VAL A 142 11.25 12.02 -11.13
CA VAL A 142 12.06 12.59 -10.06
C VAL A 142 12.88 11.48 -9.42
N GLU A 143 14.16 11.74 -9.19
CA GLU A 143 15.03 10.81 -8.47
C GLU A 143 14.75 10.84 -6.97
N LEU A 144 14.66 9.66 -6.36
CA LEU A 144 14.48 9.55 -4.92
C LEU A 144 15.79 9.86 -4.19
N GLU A 145 15.81 11.02 -3.54
CA GLU A 145 16.97 11.55 -2.80
C GLU A 145 16.70 11.62 -1.30
N LYS A 146 17.72 12.00 -0.53
CA LYS A 146 17.54 12.21 0.91
C LYS A 146 16.73 13.48 1.20
N ASN A 147 15.67 13.33 1.99
CA ASN A 147 14.91 14.40 2.66
C ASN A 147 14.66 15.63 1.75
N GLU A 148 15.14 16.81 2.17
CA GLU A 148 14.87 18.10 1.50
C GLU A 148 15.26 18.15 0.02
N VAL A 149 16.26 17.39 -0.41
CA VAL A 149 16.68 17.39 -1.82
C VAL A 149 15.58 16.80 -2.70
N PHE A 150 14.90 15.76 -2.21
CA PHE A 150 13.78 15.15 -2.92
C PHE A 150 12.65 16.16 -3.09
N TYR A 151 12.20 16.82 -2.01
CA TYR A 151 11.10 17.78 -2.07
C TYR A 151 11.44 19.01 -2.93
N LYS A 152 12.68 19.51 -2.88
CA LYS A 152 13.12 20.60 -3.78
C LYS A 152 13.13 20.19 -5.25
N LYS A 153 13.53 18.95 -5.58
CA LYS A 153 13.47 18.43 -6.95
C LYS A 153 12.02 18.24 -7.38
N LEU A 154 11.17 17.71 -6.50
CA LEU A 154 9.74 17.53 -6.72
C LEU A 154 9.03 18.86 -7.01
N GLU A 155 9.23 19.88 -6.18
CA GLU A 155 8.63 21.20 -6.37
C GLU A 155 9.00 21.86 -7.70
N LYS A 156 10.21 21.61 -8.21
CA LYS A 156 10.67 22.15 -9.49
C LYS A 156 9.98 21.54 -10.71
N VAL A 157 9.47 20.31 -10.60
CA VAL A 157 8.79 19.62 -11.70
C VAL A 157 7.27 19.76 -11.63
N ILE A 158 6.73 20.24 -10.51
CA ILE A 158 5.31 20.53 -10.35
C ILE A 158 4.96 21.80 -11.13
N ASP A 159 3.87 21.76 -11.89
CA ASP A 159 3.27 22.92 -12.54
C ASP A 159 1.73 22.92 -12.42
N LYS A 160 1.08 23.85 -13.13
CA LYS A 160 -0.38 24.01 -13.13
C LYS A 160 -1.14 22.84 -13.80
N LYS A 161 -0.43 21.94 -14.46
CA LYS A 161 -0.95 20.76 -15.16
C LYS A 161 -0.62 19.46 -14.43
N THR A 162 0.16 19.51 -13.35
CA THR A 162 0.43 18.35 -12.52
C THR A 162 -0.85 17.92 -11.83
N LYS A 163 -1.32 16.73 -12.20
CA LYS A 163 -2.56 16.17 -11.68
C LYS A 163 -2.33 15.14 -10.59
N ALA A 164 -1.25 14.36 -10.72
CA ALA A 164 -0.94 13.32 -9.76
C ALA A 164 0.58 13.20 -9.50
N VAL A 165 0.90 12.68 -8.33
CA VAL A 165 2.22 12.18 -7.95
C VAL A 165 2.02 10.73 -7.55
N SER A 166 2.77 9.80 -8.16
CA SER A 166 2.76 8.37 -7.79
C SER A 166 4.12 7.96 -7.25
N VAL A 167 4.12 7.39 -6.04
CA VAL A 167 5.35 7.01 -5.35
C VAL A 167 5.25 5.63 -4.72
N ASP A 168 6.39 4.96 -4.58
CA ASP A 168 6.53 3.85 -3.65
C ASP A 168 6.87 4.45 -2.28
N TRP A 169 6.10 4.13 -1.23
CA TRP A 169 6.34 4.67 0.11
C TRP A 169 7.74 4.28 0.60
N VAL A 170 8.10 3.02 0.38
CA VAL A 170 9.41 2.45 0.68
C VAL A 170 9.97 1.84 -0.59
N ASP A 171 11.14 2.32 -1.00
CA ASP A 171 11.83 1.85 -2.19
C ASP A 171 12.27 0.38 -2.02
N PHE A 172 11.88 -0.47 -2.97
CA PHE A 172 12.05 -1.92 -2.88
C PHE A 172 13.52 -2.39 -2.93
N LEU A 173 14.44 -1.58 -3.47
CA LEU A 173 15.86 -1.92 -3.58
C LEU A 173 16.68 -1.38 -2.41
N THR A 174 16.43 -0.13 -2.02
CA THR A 174 17.25 0.61 -1.07
C THR A 174 16.64 0.71 0.32
N GLY A 175 15.33 0.40 0.46
CA GLY A 175 14.58 0.57 1.71
C GLY A 175 14.38 2.04 2.10
N ARG A 176 14.71 2.99 1.23
CA ARG A 176 14.56 4.42 1.50
C ARG A 176 13.07 4.76 1.57
N ARG A 177 12.70 5.56 2.57
CA ARG A 177 11.31 5.92 2.86
C ARG A 177 11.05 7.37 2.48
N ILE A 178 9.88 7.61 1.93
CA ILE A 178 9.35 8.95 1.72
C ILE A 178 8.58 9.37 2.98
N ASN A 179 8.79 10.61 3.44
CA ASN A 179 7.90 11.18 4.46
C ASN A 179 6.58 11.55 3.77
N LEU A 180 5.56 10.72 4.01
CA LEU A 180 4.24 10.85 3.39
C LEU A 180 3.44 12.04 3.93
N GLU A 181 3.64 12.44 5.19
CA GLU A 181 3.01 13.62 5.78
C GLU A 181 3.41 14.86 4.98
N LYS A 182 4.72 15.09 4.82
CA LYS A 182 5.25 16.21 4.04
C LYS A 182 4.87 16.13 2.57
N LEU A 183 4.89 14.95 1.96
CA LEU A 183 4.47 14.78 0.56
C LEU A 183 2.97 15.08 0.39
N GLY A 184 2.15 14.59 1.32
CA GLY A 184 0.72 14.83 1.38
C GLY A 184 0.38 16.31 1.51
N GLU A 185 1.11 17.06 2.35
CA GLU A 185 0.96 18.52 2.46
C GLU A 185 1.27 19.23 1.14
N VAL A 186 2.37 18.88 0.48
CA VAL A 186 2.75 19.46 -0.83
C VAL A 186 1.64 19.19 -1.85
N CYS A 187 1.18 17.94 -1.96
CA CYS A 187 0.13 17.55 -2.89
C CYS A 187 -1.20 18.26 -2.59
N ARG A 188 -1.64 18.25 -1.33
CA ARG A 188 -2.89 18.89 -0.89
C ARG A 188 -2.89 20.39 -1.14
N SER A 189 -1.79 21.08 -0.84
CA SER A 189 -1.66 22.53 -1.04
C SER A 189 -1.80 22.97 -2.51
N LYS A 190 -1.64 22.03 -3.45
CA LYS A 190 -1.68 22.28 -4.90
C LYS A 190 -2.80 21.53 -5.62
N ASN A 191 -3.70 20.88 -4.86
CA ASN A 191 -4.78 20.04 -5.40
C ASN A 191 -4.27 18.93 -6.34
N ILE A 192 -3.15 18.30 -5.97
CA ILE A 192 -2.54 17.18 -6.68
C ILE A 192 -2.95 15.88 -5.98
N LEU A 193 -3.36 14.88 -6.76
CA LEU A 193 -3.67 13.54 -6.24
C LEU A 193 -2.37 12.81 -5.87
N LEU A 194 -2.36 12.15 -4.72
CA LEU A 194 -1.22 11.36 -4.26
C LEU A 194 -1.56 9.87 -4.33
N PHE A 195 -0.85 9.15 -5.20
CA PHE A 195 -0.89 7.70 -5.30
C PHE A 195 0.30 7.14 -4.52
N VAL A 196 0.03 6.26 -3.56
CA VAL A 196 1.05 5.65 -2.71
C VAL A 196 1.00 4.15 -2.87
N ASP A 197 2.07 3.55 -3.39
CA ASP A 197 2.33 2.13 -3.27
C ASP A 197 2.90 1.85 -1.87
N GLY A 198 2.06 1.27 -1.01
CA GLY A 198 2.39 0.95 0.37
C GLY A 198 2.99 -0.45 0.58
N ILE A 199 3.24 -1.26 -0.47
CA ILE A 199 3.48 -2.71 -0.34
C ILE A 199 4.67 -3.07 0.56
N GLN A 200 5.72 -2.25 0.58
CA GLN A 200 6.92 -2.47 1.41
C GLN A 200 6.85 -1.79 2.78
N GLY A 201 5.91 -0.87 2.99
CA GLY A 201 5.80 -0.08 4.23
C GLY A 201 4.67 -0.53 5.14
N LEU A 202 3.51 -0.91 4.57
CA LEU A 202 2.31 -1.24 5.32
C LEU A 202 2.52 -2.49 6.20
N GLY A 203 2.17 -2.38 7.48
CA GLY A 203 2.37 -3.45 8.46
C GLY A 203 3.81 -3.57 9.00
N VAL A 204 4.73 -2.71 8.58
CA VAL A 204 6.12 -2.66 9.05
C VAL A 204 6.50 -1.28 9.59
N VAL A 205 6.09 -0.23 8.89
CA VAL A 205 6.32 1.16 9.25
C VAL A 205 5.02 1.71 9.84
N ASP A 206 5.13 2.38 10.99
CA ASP A 206 3.99 3.08 11.58
C ASP A 206 3.49 4.14 10.60
N ILE A 207 2.18 4.13 10.35
CA ILE A 207 1.51 5.17 9.56
C ILE A 207 1.50 6.43 10.43
N GLN A 208 2.11 7.50 9.91
CA GLN A 208 2.27 8.79 10.58
C GLN A 208 1.11 9.72 10.25
#